data_AF-A0A3D6BQB3-F1
#
_entry.id   AF-A0A3D6BQB3-F1
#
_cell.length_a   1.000
_cell.length_b   1.000
_cell.length_c   1.000
_cell.angle_alpha   90.00
_cell.angle_beta   90.00
_cell.angle_gamma   90.00
#
_symmetry.space_group_name_H-M   'P 1'
#
loop_
_entity.id
_entity.type
_entity.pdbx_description
1 polymer ?
#
loop_
_entity_poly.entity_id
_entity_poly.type
_entity_poly.pdbx_seq_one_letter_code
_entity_poly.pdbx_strand_id
1 'polypeptide(L)'
;PVSQEEDLTEMVQSTEMDQISASLEDVIIEIYEDQESAEAKGIMNSRTAFDTCVTVSLDMEQNFRQLIVDFAEGGCIIRGHLYEGQIVITYERDPQAQNIFLGYVLNNFYFDNKHVMGNNSILKELSNDQGNPQFTHTVDLTVVWPNGMQASREGQIVREWIEGFDTGVFTDNVFE
;
A
#
# COMPACT_ATOMS: atom_id res chain seq x y z
N PRO A 1 8.08 -34.95 14.33
CA PRO A 1 7.50 -34.02 15.32
C PRO A 1 8.11 -32.64 15.08
N VAL A 2 7.33 -31.72 14.51
CA VAL A 2 7.69 -30.30 14.45
C VAL A 2 7.78 -29.80 15.90
N SER A 3 8.85 -29.08 16.22
CA SER A 3 9.08 -28.59 17.58
C SER A 3 8.17 -27.40 17.89
N GLN A 4 7.76 -27.23 19.16
CA GLN A 4 6.92 -26.09 19.58
C GLN A 4 7.56 -24.72 19.28
N GLU A 5 8.88 -24.65 19.16
CA GLU A 5 9.62 -23.43 18.80
C GLU A 5 9.51 -23.10 17.29
N GLU A 6 9.43 -24.12 16.43
CA GLU A 6 9.20 -23.93 14.98
C GLU A 6 7.77 -23.42 14.73
N ASP A 7 6.75 -24.01 15.37
CA ASP A 7 5.35 -23.56 15.25
C ASP A 7 5.15 -22.10 15.70
N LEU A 8 5.81 -21.69 16.79
CA LEU A 8 5.73 -20.32 17.29
C LEU A 8 6.40 -19.34 16.33
N THR A 9 7.51 -19.75 15.71
CA THR A 9 8.26 -18.90 14.76
C THR A 9 7.46 -18.67 13.47
N GLU A 10 6.86 -19.73 12.91
CA GLU A 10 6.00 -19.61 11.73
C GLU A 10 4.76 -18.75 11.99
N MET A 11 4.14 -18.89 13.16
CA MET A 11 2.97 -18.08 13.55
C MET A 11 3.31 -16.59 13.67
N VAL A 12 4.46 -16.27 14.27
CA VAL A 12 4.93 -14.88 14.37
C VAL A 12 5.23 -14.32 12.98
N GLN A 13 5.93 -15.06 12.12
CA GLN A 13 6.22 -14.63 10.74
C GLN A 13 4.95 -14.37 9.95
N SER A 14 3.95 -15.25 10.03
CA SER A 14 2.66 -15.05 9.35
C SER A 14 2.00 -13.74 9.79
N THR A 15 1.97 -13.48 11.10
CA THR A 15 1.37 -12.26 11.66
C THR A 15 2.12 -11.00 11.21
N GLU A 16 3.45 -11.04 11.20
CA GLU A 16 4.26 -9.93 10.71
C GLU A 16 4.07 -9.69 9.21
N MET A 17 3.90 -10.75 8.41
CA MET A 17 3.58 -10.61 6.98
C MET A 17 2.21 -9.98 6.75
N ASP A 18 1.19 -10.37 7.53
CA ASP A 18 -0.13 -9.73 7.50
C ASP A 18 -0.01 -8.23 7.80
N GLN A 19 0.76 -7.87 8.83
CA GLN A 19 0.98 -6.48 9.21
C GLN A 19 1.71 -5.69 8.12
N ILE A 20 2.76 -6.25 7.52
CA ILE A 20 3.51 -5.61 6.42
C ILE A 20 2.58 -5.38 5.23
N SER A 21 1.80 -6.39 4.82
CA SER A 21 0.86 -6.29 3.70
C SER A 21 -0.15 -5.18 3.93
N ALA A 22 -0.85 -5.21 5.07
CA ALA A 22 -1.87 -4.22 5.41
C ALA A 22 -1.28 -2.80 5.48
N SER A 23 -0.12 -2.64 6.11
CA SER A 23 0.53 -1.34 6.27
C SER A 23 1.05 -0.76 4.95
N LEU A 24 1.47 -1.60 4.01
CA LEU A 24 1.83 -1.19 2.64
C LEU A 24 0.60 -0.75 1.86
N GLU A 25 -0.46 -1.55 1.90
CA GLU A 25 -1.72 -1.27 1.21
C GLU A 25 -2.35 0.04 1.67
N ASP A 26 -2.42 0.27 2.98
CA ASP A 26 -2.97 1.49 3.56
C ASP A 26 -2.18 2.72 3.11
N VAL A 27 -0.83 2.66 3.12
CA VAL A 27 0.01 3.77 2.65
C VAL A 27 -0.21 4.03 1.15
N ILE A 28 -0.27 2.97 0.33
CA ILE A 28 -0.45 3.11 -1.13
C ILE A 28 -1.82 3.73 -1.45
N ILE A 29 -2.89 3.24 -0.81
CA ILE A 29 -4.24 3.78 -1.02
C ILE A 29 -4.29 5.24 -0.58
N GLU A 30 -3.77 5.58 0.61
CA GLU A 30 -3.76 6.95 1.11
C GLU A 30 -3.01 7.92 0.18
N ILE A 31 -1.83 7.53 -0.31
CA ILE A 31 -1.06 8.32 -1.29
C ILE A 31 -1.87 8.56 -2.56
N TYR A 32 -2.51 7.51 -3.05
CA TYR A 32 -3.35 7.59 -4.23
C TYR A 32 -4.57 8.50 -4.02
N GLU A 33 -5.33 8.35 -2.93
CA GLU A 33 -6.49 9.18 -2.63
C GLU A 33 -6.10 10.65 -2.43
N ASP A 34 -5.00 10.91 -1.72
CA ASP A 34 -4.46 12.26 -1.54
C ASP A 34 -4.07 12.89 -2.87
N GLN A 35 -3.48 12.10 -3.79
CA GLN A 35 -3.13 12.55 -5.13
C GLN A 35 -4.38 12.82 -5.99
N GLU A 36 -5.39 11.94 -6.00
CA GLU A 36 -6.65 12.19 -6.70
C GLU A 36 -7.33 13.46 -6.20
N SER A 37 -7.37 13.64 -4.88
CA SER A 37 -7.93 14.82 -4.23
C SER A 37 -7.18 16.11 -4.60
N ALA A 38 -5.85 16.03 -4.72
CA ALA A 38 -5.02 17.14 -5.16
C ALA A 38 -5.28 17.49 -6.63
N GLU A 39 -5.27 16.49 -7.53
CA GLU A 39 -5.55 16.68 -8.96
C GLU A 39 -6.95 17.28 -9.17
N ALA A 40 -7.97 16.82 -8.43
CA ALA A 40 -9.32 17.36 -8.49
C ALA A 40 -9.40 18.85 -8.10
N LYS A 41 -8.46 19.33 -7.29
CA LYS A 41 -8.31 20.74 -6.89
C LYS A 41 -7.36 21.54 -7.79
N GLY A 42 -6.83 20.93 -8.86
CA GLY A 42 -5.84 21.54 -9.75
C GLY A 42 -4.44 21.66 -9.14
N ILE A 43 -4.13 20.89 -8.10
CA ILE A 43 -2.82 20.82 -7.46
C ILE A 43 -2.05 19.64 -8.05
N MET A 44 -0.82 19.88 -8.51
CA MET A 44 -0.03 18.85 -9.22
C MET A 44 0.54 17.78 -8.28
N ASN A 45 1.05 18.15 -7.12
CA ASN A 45 1.59 17.21 -6.14
C ASN A 45 0.76 17.30 -4.86
N SER A 46 0.25 16.16 -4.39
CA SER A 46 -0.40 16.11 -3.08
C SER A 46 0.61 16.43 -1.97
N ARG A 47 0.10 16.99 -0.88
CA ARG A 47 0.77 16.90 0.41
C ARG A 47 0.16 15.68 1.08
N THR A 48 0.94 14.63 1.21
CA THR A 48 0.49 13.45 1.92
C THR A 48 0.23 13.79 3.38
N ALA A 49 -0.67 13.05 4.03
CA ALA A 49 -0.90 13.15 5.46
C ALA A 49 0.28 12.67 6.32
N PHE A 50 1.31 12.08 5.71
CA PHE A 50 2.51 11.61 6.40
C PHE A 50 3.40 12.78 6.84
N ASP A 51 4.27 12.51 7.83
CA ASP A 51 5.28 13.45 8.29
C ASP A 51 6.14 14.00 7.13
N THR A 52 6.86 15.10 7.38
CA THR A 52 7.70 15.78 6.38
C THR A 52 8.83 14.93 5.78
N CYS A 53 8.99 13.66 6.17
CA CYS A 53 10.01 12.75 5.66
C CYS A 53 9.60 11.97 4.40
N VAL A 54 8.34 11.99 3.97
CA VAL A 54 7.93 11.36 2.70
C VAL A 54 7.96 12.36 1.56
N THR A 55 8.64 12.02 0.47
CA THR A 55 8.59 12.79 -0.78
C THR A 55 7.80 12.02 -1.83
N VAL A 56 6.75 12.64 -2.37
CA VAL A 56 5.97 12.09 -3.48
C VAL A 56 6.20 12.92 -4.74
N SER A 57 6.61 12.26 -5.81
CA SER A 57 6.78 12.86 -7.14
C SER A 57 5.79 12.27 -8.12
N LEU A 58 5.06 13.11 -8.84
CA LEU A 58 4.15 12.71 -9.90
C LEU A 58 4.82 12.79 -11.27
N ASP A 59 4.73 11.71 -12.02
CA ASP A 59 4.93 11.67 -13.47
C ASP A 59 3.60 11.29 -14.14
N MET A 60 3.20 12.02 -15.19
CA MET A 60 1.85 11.90 -15.75
C MET A 60 1.82 11.93 -17.27
N GLU A 61 1.06 10.99 -17.83
CA GLU A 61 0.71 10.89 -19.25
C GLU A 61 -0.81 10.86 -19.42
N GLN A 62 -1.32 10.75 -20.65
CA GLN A 62 -2.77 10.56 -20.86
C GLN A 62 -3.24 9.27 -20.19
N ASN A 63 -4.17 9.39 -19.25
CA ASN A 63 -4.80 8.29 -18.50
C ASN A 63 -3.89 7.44 -17.59
N PHE A 64 -2.57 7.59 -17.70
CA PHE A 64 -1.57 6.89 -16.89
C PHE A 64 -0.84 7.86 -15.95
N ARG A 65 -0.77 7.50 -14.66
CA ARG A 65 -0.01 8.25 -13.65
C ARG A 65 1.00 7.32 -12.98
N GLN A 66 2.15 7.89 -12.62
CA GLN A 66 3.17 7.23 -11.84
C GLN A 66 3.54 8.11 -10.65
N LEU A 67 3.51 7.56 -9.44
CA LEU A 67 3.97 8.19 -8.22
C LEU A 67 5.25 7.51 -7.75
N ILE A 68 6.27 8.31 -7.50
CA ILE A 68 7.50 7.87 -6.85
C ILE A 68 7.46 8.36 -5.41
N VAL A 69 7.37 7.42 -4.47
CA VAL A 69 7.29 7.66 -3.04
C VAL A 69 8.63 7.32 -2.42
N ASP A 70 9.35 8.32 -1.93
CA ASP A 70 10.68 8.18 -1.33
C ASP A 70 10.62 8.47 0.18
N PHE A 71 11.15 7.56 1.00
CA PHE A 71 11.11 7.64 2.47
C PHE A 71 12.33 8.33 3.11
N ALA A 72 13.11 9.09 2.33
CA ALA A 72 14.30 9.81 2.77
C ALA A 72 15.42 8.93 3.37
N GLU A 73 16.60 9.52 3.53
CA GLU A 73 17.75 8.84 4.14
C GLU A 73 17.50 8.61 5.65
N GLY A 74 17.58 7.36 6.10
CA GLY A 74 17.26 6.94 7.47
C GLY A 74 15.79 6.58 7.69
N GLY A 75 14.95 6.67 6.66
CA GLY A 75 13.56 6.24 6.67
C GLY A 75 12.59 7.22 7.32
N CYS A 76 11.32 6.86 7.25
CA CYS A 76 10.21 7.63 7.76
C CYS A 76 9.33 6.76 8.67
N ILE A 77 8.99 7.28 9.86
CA ILE A 77 8.09 6.59 10.78
C ILE A 77 6.65 6.93 10.41
N ILE A 78 5.89 5.93 9.98
CA ILE A 78 4.48 6.07 9.64
C ILE A 78 3.70 5.11 10.53
N ARG A 79 2.77 5.65 11.33
CA ARG A 79 1.90 4.88 12.23
C ARG A 79 2.68 3.90 13.15
N GLY A 80 3.89 4.28 13.57
CA GLY A 80 4.73 3.48 14.47
C GLY A 80 5.68 2.49 13.78
N HIS A 81 5.66 2.42 12.45
CA HIS A 81 6.52 1.55 11.66
C HIS A 81 7.53 2.35 10.85
N LEU A 82 8.74 1.80 10.72
CA LEU A 82 9.81 2.40 9.92
C LEU A 82 9.71 1.94 8.46
N TYR A 83 9.52 2.89 7.57
CA TYR A 83 9.55 2.70 6.12
C TYR A 83 10.86 3.26 5.57
N GLU A 84 11.59 2.47 4.79
CA GLU A 84 12.83 2.89 4.14
C GLU A 84 12.83 2.47 2.67
N GLY A 85 13.53 3.22 1.83
CA GLY A 85 13.61 2.94 0.39
C GLY A 85 12.54 3.70 -0.40
N GLN A 86 12.01 3.05 -1.44
CA GLN A 86 11.10 3.69 -2.37
C GLN A 86 9.97 2.75 -2.83
N ILE A 87 8.78 3.30 -3.02
CA ILE A 87 7.66 2.65 -3.69
C ILE A 87 7.36 3.41 -4.98
N VAL A 88 7.26 2.68 -6.09
CA VAL A 88 6.80 3.24 -7.36
C VAL A 88 5.40 2.71 -7.62
N ILE A 89 4.41 3.59 -7.57
CA ILE A 89 3.00 3.28 -7.78
C ILE A 89 2.63 3.74 -9.20
N THR A 90 2.00 2.88 -9.98
CA THR A 90 1.37 3.26 -11.25
C THR A 90 -0.13 3.11 -11.11
N TYR A 91 -0.91 4.00 -11.71
CA TYR A 91 -2.35 3.82 -11.76
C TYR A 91 -2.99 4.27 -13.07
N GLU A 92 -3.95 3.45 -13.51
CA GLU A 92 -4.73 3.62 -14.73
C GLU A 92 -6.21 3.64 -14.39
N ARG A 93 -6.94 4.56 -15.00
CA ARG A 93 -8.39 4.70 -14.81
C ARG A 93 -9.12 4.04 -15.98
N ASP A 94 -10.09 3.19 -15.69
CA ASP A 94 -11.06 2.66 -16.65
C ASP A 94 -12.44 3.28 -16.37
N PRO A 95 -12.84 4.34 -17.12
CA PRO A 95 -14.12 4.98 -16.92
C PRO A 95 -15.32 4.13 -17.35
N GLN A 96 -15.12 3.11 -18.19
CA GLN A 96 -16.21 2.24 -18.64
C GLN A 96 -16.54 1.20 -17.58
N ALA A 97 -15.50 0.60 -16.98
CA ALA A 97 -15.64 -0.35 -15.89
C ALA A 97 -15.86 0.34 -14.53
N GLN A 98 -15.67 1.66 -14.43
CA GLN A 98 -15.67 2.42 -13.17
C GLN A 98 -14.62 1.90 -12.18
N ASN A 99 -13.43 1.57 -12.70
CA ASN A 99 -12.34 0.99 -11.93
C ASN A 99 -11.07 1.83 -12.03
N ILE A 100 -10.25 1.78 -10.99
CA ILE A 100 -8.84 2.20 -11.03
C ILE A 100 -7.97 0.99 -10.74
N PHE A 101 -7.01 0.72 -11.61
CA PHE A 101 -5.99 -0.29 -11.37
C PHE A 101 -4.72 0.39 -10.88
N LEU A 102 -4.22 -0.05 -9.73
CA LEU A 102 -2.95 0.40 -9.16
C LEU A 102 -1.95 -0.77 -9.22
N GLY A 103 -0.81 -0.58 -9.86
CA GLY A 103 0.34 -1.46 -9.74
C GLY A 103 1.40 -0.83 -8.86
N TYR A 104 2.21 -1.62 -8.15
CA TYR A 104 3.35 -1.06 -7.43
C TYR A 104 4.57 -1.96 -7.36
N VAL A 105 5.74 -1.32 -7.36
CA VAL A 105 7.05 -1.97 -7.24
C VAL A 105 7.80 -1.39 -6.04
N LEU A 106 8.47 -2.28 -5.32
CA LEU A 106 9.28 -1.96 -4.14
C LEU A 106 10.76 -1.87 -4.53
N ASN A 107 11.36 -0.70 -4.37
CA ASN A 107 12.75 -0.44 -4.74
C ASN A 107 13.61 -0.28 -3.48
N ASN A 108 14.44 -1.30 -3.19
CA ASN A 108 15.29 -1.36 -1.99
C ASN A 108 14.50 -0.97 -0.72
N PHE A 109 13.30 -1.55 -0.59
CA PHE A 109 12.32 -1.14 0.40
C PHE A 109 12.42 -2.00 1.67
N TYR A 110 12.34 -1.36 2.83
CA TYR A 110 12.37 -2.03 4.13
C TYR A 110 11.20 -1.57 5.01
N PHE A 111 10.65 -2.52 5.75
CA PHE A 111 9.63 -2.30 6.77
C PHE A 111 10.16 -2.83 8.11
N ASP A 112 10.33 -1.95 9.09
CA ASP A 112 10.93 -2.28 10.40
C ASP A 112 12.25 -3.07 10.28
N ASN A 113 13.14 -2.63 9.39
CA ASN A 113 14.42 -3.27 9.05
C ASN A 113 14.32 -4.63 8.34
N LYS A 114 13.13 -5.06 7.91
CA LYS A 114 12.93 -6.28 7.10
C LYS A 114 12.91 -5.87 5.64
N HIS A 115 13.71 -6.52 4.80
CA HIS A 115 13.70 -6.25 3.37
C HIS A 115 12.46 -6.87 2.75
N VAL A 116 11.67 -6.08 2.04
CA VAL A 116 10.41 -6.53 1.42
C VAL A 116 10.52 -6.39 -0.09
N MET A 117 10.22 -7.47 -0.79
CA MET A 117 10.31 -7.57 -2.23
C MET A 117 8.99 -8.13 -2.77
N GLY A 118 8.56 -7.67 -3.94
CA GLY A 118 7.34 -8.16 -4.55
C GLY A 118 6.84 -7.23 -5.64
N ASN A 119 5.88 -7.73 -6.41
CA ASN A 119 5.12 -6.94 -7.36
C ASN A 119 3.64 -7.26 -7.15
N ASN A 120 2.87 -6.22 -6.90
CA ASN A 120 1.51 -6.35 -6.39
C ASN A 120 0.60 -5.39 -7.12
N SER A 121 -0.70 -5.62 -6.97
CA SER A 121 -1.71 -4.72 -7.53
C SER A 121 -2.89 -4.54 -6.61
N ILE A 122 -3.56 -3.41 -6.77
CA ILE A 122 -4.81 -3.06 -6.09
C ILE A 122 -5.79 -2.64 -7.17
N LEU A 123 -6.92 -3.33 -7.27
CA LEU A 123 -8.05 -2.91 -8.08
C LEU A 123 -9.03 -2.17 -7.19
N LYS A 124 -9.25 -0.89 -7.45
CA LYS A 124 -10.32 -0.10 -6.83
C LYS A 124 -11.54 -0.14 -7.74
N GLU A 125 -12.63 -0.68 -7.24
CA GLU A 125 -13.96 -0.55 -7.82
C GLU A 125 -14.65 0.64 -7.16
N LEU A 126 -15.15 1.59 -7.96
CA LEU A 126 -15.79 2.80 -7.41
C LEU A 126 -17.12 2.49 -6.71
N SER A 127 -17.79 1.40 -7.10
CA SER A 127 -19.02 0.91 -6.49
C SER A 127 -19.16 -0.59 -6.77
N ASN A 128 -19.20 -1.41 -5.72
CA ASN A 128 -19.54 -2.83 -5.80
C ASN A 128 -21.07 -3.03 -5.91
N ASP A 129 -21.52 -4.28 -5.89
CA ASP A 129 -22.95 -4.66 -5.95
C ASP A 129 -23.81 -4.07 -4.80
N GLN A 130 -23.17 -3.66 -3.70
CA GLN A 130 -23.82 -3.06 -2.53
C GLN A 130 -23.81 -1.53 -2.58
N GLY A 131 -23.14 -0.92 -3.57
CA GLY A 131 -23.01 0.52 -3.72
C GLY A 131 -21.79 1.14 -3.03
N ASN A 132 -20.92 0.32 -2.45
CA ASN A 132 -19.75 0.78 -1.69
C ASN A 132 -18.46 0.67 -2.52
N PRO A 133 -17.47 1.55 -2.33
CA PRO A 133 -16.15 1.35 -2.91
C PRO A 133 -15.51 0.05 -2.38
N GLN A 134 -14.77 -0.65 -3.24
CA GLN A 134 -14.10 -1.90 -2.88
C GLN A 134 -12.67 -1.91 -3.41
N PHE A 135 -11.75 -2.43 -2.61
CA PHE A 135 -10.38 -2.69 -3.01
C PHE A 135 -10.11 -4.19 -3.06
N THR A 136 -9.57 -4.65 -4.18
CA THR A 136 -9.08 -6.02 -4.35
C THR A 136 -7.57 -5.99 -4.49
N HIS A 137 -6.87 -6.48 -3.48
CA HIS A 137 -5.43 -6.55 -3.40
C HIS A 137 -4.95 -7.91 -3.88
N THR A 138 -4.02 -7.92 -4.81
CA THR A 138 -3.25 -9.12 -5.17
C THR A 138 -1.89 -9.02 -4.51
N VAL A 139 -1.63 -9.97 -3.61
CA VAL A 139 -0.42 -10.07 -2.80
C VAL A 139 0.49 -11.14 -3.38
N ASP A 140 1.74 -10.77 -3.63
CA ASP A 140 2.91 -11.59 -3.96
C ASP A 140 4.11 -10.86 -3.32
N LEU A 141 4.38 -11.23 -2.07
CA LEU A 141 5.39 -10.59 -1.22
C LEU A 141 6.38 -11.62 -0.70
N THR A 142 7.66 -11.27 -0.75
CA THR A 142 8.75 -11.96 -0.06
C THR A 142 9.37 -11.02 0.96
N VAL A 143 9.49 -11.48 2.21
CA VAL A 143 10.09 -10.74 3.32
C VAL A 143 11.36 -11.45 3.75
N VAL A 144 12.44 -10.69 3.97
CA VAL A 144 13.72 -11.17 4.49
C VAL A 144 14.05 -10.45 5.80
N TRP A 145 14.19 -11.21 6.88
CA TRP A 145 14.49 -10.70 8.22
C TRP A 145 15.99 -10.44 8.39
N PRO A 146 16.40 -9.59 9.35
CA PRO A 146 17.82 -9.28 9.61
C PRO A 146 18.70 -10.50 9.91
N ASN A 147 18.13 -11.58 10.43
CA ASN A 147 18.83 -12.83 10.71
C ASN A 147 18.98 -13.73 9.46
N GLY A 148 18.50 -13.30 8.30
CA GLY A 148 18.55 -14.02 7.03
C GLY A 148 17.41 -15.01 6.80
N MET A 149 16.44 -15.12 7.72
CA MET A 149 15.21 -15.88 7.45
C MET A 149 14.41 -15.21 6.35
N GLN A 150 13.67 -16.02 5.58
CA GLN A 150 12.81 -15.55 4.50
C GLN A 150 11.46 -16.27 4.53
N ALA A 151 10.42 -15.56 4.12
CA ALA A 151 9.08 -16.10 3.91
C ALA A 151 8.43 -15.39 2.71
N SER A 152 7.57 -16.11 1.99
CA SER A 152 6.82 -15.57 0.86
C SER A 152 5.34 -15.87 1.00
N ARG A 153 4.51 -14.97 0.47
CA ARG A 153 3.06 -15.10 0.51
C ARG A 153 2.46 -14.63 -0.80
N GLU A 154 1.59 -15.46 -1.34
CA GLU A 154 0.74 -15.16 -2.47
C GLU A 154 -0.72 -15.25 -2.04
N GLY A 155 -1.57 -14.34 -2.52
CA GLY A 155 -2.99 -14.35 -2.20
C GLY A 155 -3.76 -13.16 -2.76
N GLN A 156 -5.03 -13.14 -2.42
CA GLN A 156 -5.94 -12.05 -2.76
C GLN A 156 -6.70 -11.63 -1.51
N ILE A 157 -6.75 -10.33 -1.23
CA ILE A 157 -7.46 -9.74 -0.10
C ILE A 157 -8.48 -8.76 -0.68
N VAL A 158 -9.75 -8.89 -0.28
CA VAL A 158 -10.81 -7.96 -0.68
C VAL A 158 -11.21 -7.16 0.55
N ARG A 159 -11.27 -5.84 0.42
CA ARG A 159 -11.65 -4.89 1.48
C ARG A 159 -12.77 -3.99 0.96
N GLU A 160 -13.89 -3.96 1.65
CA GLU A 160 -15.02 -3.08 1.33
C GLU A 160 -14.96 -1.81 2.17
N TRP A 161 -15.08 -0.64 1.56
CA TRP A 161 -15.01 0.64 2.25
C TRP A 161 -16.41 1.07 2.70
N ILE A 162 -16.73 0.80 3.97
CA ILE A 162 -18.09 0.91 4.49
C ILE A 162 -18.40 2.29 5.10
N GLU A 163 -17.41 3.02 5.61
CA GLU A 163 -17.57 4.39 6.15
C GLU A 163 -16.32 5.25 5.91
N GLY A 164 -16.48 6.59 5.93
CA GLY A 164 -15.37 7.55 5.84
C GLY A 164 -14.99 8.01 4.42
N PHE A 165 -15.41 7.28 3.36
CA PHE A 165 -15.00 7.61 1.98
C PHE A 165 -15.41 9.00 1.48
N ASP A 166 -16.45 9.59 2.05
CA ASP A 166 -16.91 10.94 1.69
C ASP A 166 -16.19 12.08 2.44
N THR A 167 -15.39 11.78 3.47
CA THR A 167 -14.75 12.81 4.32
C THR A 167 -13.47 13.35 3.69
N GLY A 168 -12.82 12.54 2.84
CA GLY A 168 -11.49 12.82 2.29
C GLY A 168 -10.36 12.74 3.33
N VAL A 169 -10.59 12.12 4.49
CA VAL A 169 -9.59 11.89 5.55
C VAL A 169 -9.35 10.39 5.69
N PHE A 170 -8.23 9.88 5.18
CA PHE A 170 -8.01 8.43 5.14
C PHE A 170 -8.09 7.73 6.51
N THR A 171 -7.72 8.42 7.59
CA THR A 171 -7.66 7.83 8.95
C THR A 171 -9.01 7.67 9.63
N ASP A 172 -10.10 8.21 9.09
CA ASP A 172 -11.46 7.98 9.58
C ASP A 172 -12.22 6.88 8.83
N ASN A 173 -11.55 6.23 7.88
CA ASN A 173 -12.10 5.16 7.07
C ASN A 173 -12.33 3.88 7.87
N VAL A 174 -13.44 3.22 7.57
CA VAL A 174 -13.77 1.88 8.08
C VAL A 174 -13.86 0.92 6.91
N PHE A 175 -13.14 -0.20 7.01
CA PHE A 175 -13.13 -1.28 6.02
C PHE A 175 -13.65 -2.59 6.63
N GLU A 176 -14.38 -3.38 5.86
CA GLU A 176 -14.80 -4.77 6.15
C GLU A 176 -14.05 -5.77 5.27
#